data_AF-A0A915DCL9-F1
#
_entry.id   AF-A0A915DCL9-F1
#
_cell.length_a   1.000
_cell.length_b   1.000
_cell.length_c   1.000
_cell.angle_alpha   90.00
_cell.angle_beta   90.00
_cell.angle_gamma   90.00
#
_symmetry.space_group_name_H-M   'P 1'
#
loop_
_entity.id
_entity.type
_entity.pdbx_description
1 polymer ?
#
loop_
_entity_poly.entity_id
_entity_poly.type
_entity_poly.pdbx_seq_one_letter_code
_entity_poly.pdbx_strand_id
1 'polypeptide(L)'
;MITAFVWPSMCFTAVLTWCSFGFLACLFFYASSNESITMPIMKNASLRSDENDSSNEPLPSVMTDSIVYSRPQHRVKWKEFDTEAYLEKGKLKPDEDRYAANKFNQAASDAVSVNRSIPDSREKSCQLLAYNVAQLPPTSIIITFHNEARSTLLRTVMTAFARSPPGLLRESFW
;
A
#
# COMPACT_ATOMS: atom_id res chain seq x y z
N MET A 1 -35.40 22.94 62.32
CA MET A 1 -35.79 21.53 62.09
C MET A 1 -35.23 21.11 60.74
N ILE A 2 -34.14 20.34 60.74
CA ILE A 2 -33.50 19.81 59.53
C ILE A 2 -33.94 18.34 59.44
N THR A 3 -34.69 17.98 58.40
CA THR A 3 -35.01 16.59 58.10
C THR A 3 -33.89 16.01 57.24
N ALA A 4 -33.07 15.14 57.84
CA ALA A 4 -32.04 14.38 57.14
C ALA A 4 -32.70 13.27 56.31
N PHE A 5 -32.49 13.30 54.99
CA PHE A 5 -32.80 12.20 54.08
C PHE A 5 -31.66 11.17 54.18
N VAL A 6 -31.95 10.00 54.74
CA VAL A 6 -31.04 8.86 54.78
C VAL A 6 -31.11 8.15 53.42
N TRP A 7 -30.00 8.14 52.67
CA TRP A 7 -29.86 7.38 51.43
C TRP A 7 -29.38 5.95 51.75
N PRO A 8 -29.95 4.88 51.17
CA PRO A 8 -29.52 3.50 51.45
C PRO A 8 -28.16 3.16 50.81
N SER A 9 -27.27 2.52 51.59
CA SER A 9 -25.93 2.01 51.24
C SER A 9 -25.88 0.89 50.19
N MET A 10 -26.82 0.83 49.23
CA MET A 10 -26.88 -0.28 48.24
C MET A 10 -26.27 0.05 46.88
N CYS A 11 -25.73 1.25 46.67
CA CYS A 11 -25.12 1.63 45.38
C CYS A 11 -23.62 1.29 45.26
N PHE A 12 -22.92 1.07 46.38
CA PHE A 12 -21.46 0.93 46.37
C PHE A 12 -20.97 -0.48 45.98
N THR A 13 -21.76 -1.53 46.23
CA THR A 13 -21.38 -2.91 45.91
C THR A 13 -21.60 -3.28 44.44
N ALA A 14 -22.53 -2.61 43.76
CA ALA A 14 -22.82 -2.84 42.33
C ALA A 14 -21.74 -2.26 41.40
N VAL A 15 -21.10 -1.13 41.78
CA VAL A 15 -20.05 -0.50 40.98
C VAL A 15 -18.73 -1.27 41.05
N LEU A 16 -18.39 -1.83 42.22
CA LEU A 16 -17.18 -2.63 42.38
C LEU A 16 -17.25 -3.98 41.65
N THR A 17 -18.43 -4.60 41.63
CA THR A 17 -18.62 -5.88 40.92
C THR A 17 -18.56 -5.74 39.40
N TRP A 18 -19.05 -4.62 38.84
CA TRP A 18 -18.91 -4.34 37.39
C TRP A 18 -17.47 -4.01 36.99
N CYS A 19 -16.70 -3.36 37.86
CA CYS A 19 -15.29 -3.05 37.59
C CYS A 19 -14.42 -4.33 37.54
N SER A 20 -14.69 -5.31 38.41
CA SER A 20 -13.96 -6.59 38.43
C SER A 20 -14.26 -7.49 37.22
N PHE A 21 -15.51 -7.52 36.74
CA PHE A 21 -15.87 -8.31 35.54
C PHE A 21 -15.27 -7.73 34.26
N GLY A 22 -15.17 -6.40 34.13
CA GLY A 22 -14.50 -5.76 32.99
C GLY A 22 -13.00 -6.05 32.95
N PHE A 23 -12.33 -6.10 34.11
CA PHE A 23 -10.90 -6.35 34.19
C PHE A 23 -10.54 -7.80 33.84
N LEU A 24 -11.34 -8.79 34.27
CA LEU A 24 -11.12 -10.19 33.87
C LEU A 24 -11.36 -10.41 32.38
N ALA A 25 -12.41 -9.82 31.79
CA ALA A 25 -12.65 -9.94 30.34
C ALA A 25 -11.49 -9.34 29.51
N CYS A 26 -10.93 -8.22 29.96
CA CYS A 26 -9.77 -7.60 29.33
C CYS A 26 -8.51 -8.45 29.48
N LEU A 27 -8.28 -9.07 30.64
CA LEU A 27 -7.17 -10.00 30.84
C LEU A 27 -7.32 -11.29 30.04
N PHE A 28 -8.54 -11.83 29.86
CA PHE A 28 -8.78 -12.98 28.99
C PHE A 28 -8.55 -12.65 27.51
N PHE A 29 -8.97 -11.48 27.04
CA PHE A 29 -8.68 -11.03 25.67
C PHE A 29 -7.19 -10.70 25.46
N TYR A 30 -6.53 -10.10 26.46
CA TYR A 30 -5.09 -9.82 26.43
C TYR A 30 -4.25 -11.11 26.50
N ALA A 31 -4.66 -12.08 27.32
CA ALA A 31 -4.03 -13.40 27.39
C ALA A 31 -4.27 -14.22 26.11
N SER A 32 -5.45 -14.11 25.49
CA SER A 32 -5.75 -14.75 24.20
C SER A 32 -5.05 -14.08 23.01
N SER A 33 -4.64 -12.80 23.12
CA SER A 33 -3.92 -12.07 22.08
C SER A 33 -2.40 -12.29 22.11
N ASN A 34 -1.89 -13.02 23.10
CA ASN A 34 -0.46 -13.30 23.29
C ASN A 34 -0.03 -14.70 22.83
N GLU A 35 -0.83 -15.38 21.99
CA GLU A 35 -0.27 -16.43 21.15
C GLU A 35 0.58 -15.77 20.05
N SER A 36 1.88 -15.76 20.31
CA SER A 36 2.92 -15.43 19.34
C SER A 36 2.73 -16.25 18.07
N ILE A 37 2.29 -15.60 16.99
CA ILE A 37 2.37 -16.14 15.62
C ILE A 37 3.86 -16.32 15.31
N THR A 38 4.34 -17.53 15.54
CA THR A 38 5.68 -17.95 15.12
C THR A 38 5.61 -18.27 13.64
N MET A 39 6.23 -17.42 12.82
CA MET A 39 6.47 -17.74 11.40
C MET A 39 7.48 -18.89 11.34
N PRO A 40 7.22 -19.98 10.59
CA PRO A 40 8.22 -21.01 10.40
C PRO A 40 9.38 -20.41 9.61
N ILE A 41 10.58 -20.45 10.21
CA ILE A 41 11.84 -20.16 9.53
C ILE A 41 11.97 -21.19 8.41
N MET A 42 11.79 -20.77 7.16
CA MET A 42 12.23 -21.55 6.02
C MET A 42 13.74 -21.75 6.15
N LYS A 43 14.12 -22.96 6.56
CA LYS A 43 15.50 -23.42 6.55
C LYS A 43 16.01 -23.28 5.11
N ASN A 44 17.06 -22.48 4.98
CA ASN A 44 18.04 -22.49 3.91
C ASN A 44 18.08 -23.83 3.14
N ALA A 45 17.40 -23.87 1.99
CA ALA A 45 17.58 -24.95 1.04
C ALA A 45 19.02 -24.82 0.50
N SER A 46 19.85 -25.76 0.93
CA SER A 46 21.22 -25.98 0.48
C SER A 46 21.32 -25.81 -1.04
N LEU A 47 22.21 -24.93 -1.49
CA LEU A 47 22.78 -25.00 -2.84
C LEU A 47 23.37 -26.40 -3.00
N ARG A 48 22.76 -27.21 -3.85
CA ARG A 48 23.37 -28.43 -4.35
C ARG A 48 23.85 -28.14 -5.76
N SER A 49 25.16 -27.94 -5.87
CA SER A 49 25.90 -28.06 -7.10
C SER A 49 25.93 -29.53 -7.50
N ASP A 50 25.32 -29.88 -8.63
CA ASP A 50 25.68 -31.09 -9.37
C ASP A 50 25.84 -30.66 -10.84
N GLU A 51 27.08 -30.79 -11.33
CA GLU A 51 27.48 -30.57 -12.71
C GLU A 51 26.95 -31.68 -13.63
N ASN A 52 26.39 -31.26 -14.77
CA ASN A 52 26.48 -31.87 -16.11
C ASN A 52 25.98 -33.32 -16.34
N ASP A 53 24.87 -33.47 -17.09
CA ASP A 53 24.82 -34.42 -18.21
C ASP A 53 23.77 -34.00 -19.27
N SER A 54 24.16 -34.19 -20.52
CA SER A 54 23.45 -33.81 -21.73
C SER A 54 22.29 -34.76 -22.02
N SER A 55 21.05 -34.26 -22.00
CA SER A 55 20.02 -34.69 -22.95
C SER A 55 18.90 -33.65 -23.03
N ASN A 56 18.42 -33.41 -24.24
CA ASN A 56 17.40 -32.44 -24.59
C ASN A 56 16.12 -32.59 -23.75
N GLU A 57 15.90 -31.69 -22.79
CA GLU A 57 14.59 -31.43 -22.19
C GLU A 57 13.96 -30.23 -22.89
N PRO A 58 12.73 -30.32 -23.44
CA PRO A 58 12.05 -29.17 -23.98
C PRO A 58 11.89 -28.14 -22.86
N LEU A 59 12.29 -26.89 -23.13
CA LEU A 59 12.02 -25.74 -22.26
C LEU A 59 10.59 -25.85 -21.71
N PRO A 60 10.38 -25.76 -20.38
CA PRO A 60 9.04 -25.79 -19.81
C PRO A 60 8.22 -24.74 -20.55
N SER A 61 7.12 -25.19 -21.15
CA SER A 61 6.26 -24.42 -22.04
C SER A 61 6.14 -22.99 -21.53
N VAL A 62 6.67 -22.04 -22.31
CA VAL A 62 6.32 -20.62 -22.19
C VAL A 62 4.84 -20.58 -21.94
N MET A 63 4.42 -20.02 -20.81
CA MET A 63 3.01 -19.90 -20.44
C MET A 63 2.27 -19.27 -21.62
N THR A 64 1.57 -20.09 -22.40
CA THR A 64 1.08 -19.73 -23.74
C THR A 64 -0.02 -18.69 -23.70
N ASP A 65 -0.53 -18.38 -22.50
CA ASP A 65 -1.58 -17.39 -22.26
C ASP A 65 -1.03 -16.04 -21.76
N SER A 66 0.30 -15.88 -21.69
CA SER A 66 0.88 -14.59 -21.34
C SER A 66 0.88 -13.64 -22.55
N ILE A 67 -0.04 -12.66 -22.52
CA ILE A 67 -0.04 -11.56 -23.49
C ILE A 67 1.15 -10.65 -23.17
N VAL A 68 2.27 -10.88 -23.83
CA VAL A 68 3.42 -9.98 -23.79
C VAL A 68 3.21 -8.86 -24.79
N TYR A 69 2.90 -7.67 -24.30
CA TYR A 69 2.86 -6.48 -25.14
C TYR A 69 4.29 -6.10 -25.55
N SER A 70 4.52 -5.95 -26.86
CA SER A 70 5.78 -5.40 -27.36
C SER A 70 5.96 -3.97 -26.86
N ARG A 71 7.19 -3.60 -26.49
CA ARG A 71 7.51 -2.22 -26.09
C ARG A 71 7.13 -1.26 -27.23
N PRO A 72 6.36 -0.18 -26.96
CA PRO A 72 5.98 0.77 -27.98
C PRO A 72 7.20 1.50 -28.54
N GLN A 73 7.18 1.77 -29.85
CA GLN A 73 8.28 2.44 -30.56
C GLN A 73 8.36 3.94 -30.20
N HIS A 74 7.23 4.58 -29.94
CA HIS A 74 7.15 5.99 -29.56
C HIS A 74 7.13 6.13 -28.04
N ARG A 75 8.21 6.66 -27.46
CA ARG A 75 8.30 6.99 -26.03
C ARG A 75 8.25 8.49 -25.83
N VAL A 76 7.51 8.91 -24.81
CA VAL A 76 7.42 10.31 -24.39
C VAL A 76 8.08 10.43 -23.03
N LYS A 77 8.83 11.50 -22.79
CA LYS A 77 9.34 11.76 -21.44
C LYS A 77 8.16 11.97 -20.51
N TRP A 78 8.23 11.46 -19.29
CA TRP A 78 7.12 11.57 -18.34
C TRP A 78 6.65 13.02 -18.10
N LYS A 79 7.55 14.01 -18.22
CA LYS A 79 7.23 15.45 -18.13
C LYS A 79 6.43 15.99 -19.32
N GLU A 80 6.54 15.35 -20.48
CA GLU A 80 5.90 15.72 -21.74
C GLU A 80 4.61 14.90 -21.98
N PHE A 81 4.25 14.03 -21.03
CA PHE A 81 3.07 13.19 -21.13
C PHE A 81 1.78 14.02 -21.06
N ASP A 82 0.91 13.84 -22.06
CA ASP A 82 -0.41 14.48 -22.11
C ASP A 82 -1.34 13.87 -21.04
N THR A 83 -1.32 14.53 -19.89
CA THR A 83 -2.10 14.14 -18.71
C THR A 83 -3.59 14.34 -18.95
N GLU A 84 -3.99 15.45 -19.57
CA GLU A 84 -5.40 15.79 -19.75
C GLU A 84 -6.07 14.83 -20.73
N ALA A 85 -5.45 14.55 -21.88
CA ALA A 85 -6.00 13.58 -22.83
C ALA A 85 -6.07 12.16 -22.25
N TYR A 86 -5.20 11.82 -21.30
CA TYR A 86 -5.27 10.54 -20.59
C TYR A 86 -6.44 10.49 -19.59
N LEU A 87 -6.64 11.57 -18.82
CA LEU A 87 -7.70 11.66 -17.81
C LEU A 87 -9.10 11.75 -18.44
N GLU A 88 -9.25 12.50 -19.53
CA GLU A 88 -10.54 12.65 -20.24
C GLU A 88 -11.11 11.30 -20.71
N LYS A 89 -10.25 10.32 -21.03
CA LYS A 89 -10.69 8.95 -21.42
C LYS A 89 -11.33 8.14 -20.31
N GLY A 90 -11.15 8.53 -19.04
CA GLY A 90 -11.67 7.83 -17.87
C GLY A 90 -12.52 8.73 -16.97
N LYS A 91 -12.90 9.91 -17.46
CA LYS A 91 -13.65 10.90 -16.69
C LYS A 91 -15.07 10.40 -16.42
N LEU A 92 -15.51 10.59 -15.19
CA LEU A 92 -16.86 10.24 -14.77
C LEU A 92 -17.89 11.08 -15.52
N LYS A 93 -18.98 10.46 -15.99
CA LYS A 93 -20.10 11.22 -16.58
C LYS A 93 -20.91 11.92 -15.48
N PRO A 94 -21.63 13.02 -15.78
CA PRO A 94 -22.39 13.78 -14.78
C PRO A 94 -23.40 12.95 -13.99
N ASP A 95 -24.01 11.94 -14.62
CA ASP A 95 -25.09 11.13 -14.04
C ASP A 95 -24.60 9.80 -13.43
N GLU A 96 -23.30 9.52 -13.47
CA GLU A 96 -22.72 8.27 -12.96
C GLU A 96 -22.38 8.39 -11.45
N ASP A 97 -22.53 7.29 -10.70
CA ASP A 97 -22.15 7.25 -9.29
C ASP A 97 -20.63 7.32 -9.14
N ARG A 98 -20.19 8.33 -8.39
CA ARG A 98 -18.79 8.64 -8.09
C ARG A 98 -18.04 7.52 -7.37
N TYR A 99 -18.75 6.62 -6.68
CA TYR A 99 -18.18 5.54 -5.89
C TYR A 99 -18.38 4.14 -6.49
N ALA A 100 -19.22 4.00 -7.52
CA ALA A 100 -19.62 2.70 -8.04
C ALA A 100 -18.42 1.87 -8.54
N ALA A 101 -17.55 2.48 -9.35
CA ALA A 101 -16.43 1.79 -9.99
C ALA A 101 -15.30 1.45 -9.00
N ASN A 102 -14.86 2.42 -8.19
CA ASN A 102 -13.59 2.32 -7.45
C ASN A 102 -13.73 2.42 -5.91
N LYS A 103 -14.96 2.53 -5.38
CA LYS A 103 -15.25 2.65 -3.92
C LYS A 103 -14.61 3.86 -3.21
N PHE A 104 -14.11 4.83 -3.98
CA PHE A 104 -13.73 6.17 -3.52
C PHE A 104 -14.34 7.23 -4.44
N ASN A 105 -14.27 8.51 -4.05
CA ASN A 105 -14.83 9.60 -4.85
C ASN A 105 -13.96 9.88 -6.08
N GLN A 106 -14.35 9.32 -7.23
CA GLN A 106 -13.61 9.49 -8.48
C GLN A 106 -13.60 10.95 -8.95
N ALA A 107 -14.73 11.65 -8.88
CA ALA A 107 -14.81 13.06 -9.29
C ALA A 107 -13.84 13.96 -8.49
N ALA A 108 -13.71 13.72 -7.18
CA ALA A 108 -12.73 14.42 -6.36
C ALA A 108 -11.28 14.01 -6.70
N SER A 109 -11.03 12.75 -7.02
CA SER A 109 -9.71 12.28 -7.45
C SER A 109 -9.27 12.90 -8.78
N ASP A 110 -10.19 13.02 -9.74
CA ASP A 110 -9.96 13.56 -11.08
C ASP A 110 -9.74 15.09 -11.03
N ALA A 111 -10.41 15.79 -10.12
CA ALA A 111 -10.22 17.23 -9.90
C ALA A 111 -8.84 17.58 -9.30
N VAL A 112 -8.15 16.61 -8.71
CA VAL A 112 -6.87 16.82 -8.06
C VAL A 112 -5.72 16.63 -9.04
N SER A 113 -4.82 17.62 -9.11
CA SER A 113 -3.63 17.56 -9.97
C SER A 113 -2.79 16.29 -9.73
N VAL A 114 -2.28 15.74 -10.81
CA VAL A 114 -1.40 14.57 -10.82
C VAL A 114 -0.10 14.82 -10.05
N ASN A 115 0.43 16.05 -10.09
CA ASN A 115 1.66 16.47 -9.41
C ASN A 115 1.40 17.27 -8.12
N ARG A 116 0.29 17.00 -7.42
CA ARG A 116 -0.04 17.71 -6.17
C ARG A 116 1.09 17.64 -5.15
N SER A 117 1.34 18.76 -4.47
CA SER A 117 2.18 18.77 -3.27
C SER A 117 1.47 18.00 -2.16
N ILE A 118 2.22 17.15 -1.46
CA ILE A 118 1.73 16.44 -0.28
C ILE A 118 2.58 16.94 0.88
N PRO A 119 1.97 17.40 1.99
CA PRO A 119 2.72 17.82 3.16
C PRO A 119 3.55 16.66 3.71
N ASP A 120 4.76 16.96 4.16
CA ASP A 120 5.64 15.95 4.74
C ASP A 120 5.16 15.56 6.14
N SER A 121 4.69 14.31 6.28
CA SER A 121 4.23 13.74 7.55
C SER A 121 5.33 13.02 8.34
N ARG A 122 6.59 13.06 7.87
CA ARG A 122 7.71 12.39 8.53
C ARG A 122 8.11 13.12 9.82
N GLU A 123 8.57 12.36 10.80
CA GLU A 123 9.22 12.89 12.00
C GLU A 123 10.45 13.73 11.61
N LYS A 124 10.73 14.80 12.36
CA LYS A 124 11.90 15.68 12.16
C LYS A 124 13.22 14.90 12.13
N SER A 125 13.39 13.87 12.95
CA SER A 125 14.57 12.99 12.97
C SER A 125 14.80 12.30 11.64
N CYS A 126 13.74 11.86 10.94
CA CYS A 126 13.83 11.27 9.60
C CYS A 126 14.28 12.27 8.54
N GLN A 127 14.03 13.57 8.74
CA GLN A 127 14.44 14.62 7.80
C GLN A 127 15.94 14.92 7.89
N LEU A 128 16.58 14.59 9.01
CA LEU A 128 18.00 14.81 9.25
C LEU A 128 18.89 13.67 8.71
N LEU A 129 18.30 12.54 8.34
CA LEU A 129 19.03 11.39 7.81
C LEU A 129 19.47 11.65 6.36
N ALA A 130 20.78 11.53 6.11
CA ALA A 130 21.36 11.58 4.78
C ALA A 130 21.69 10.16 4.29
N TYR A 131 21.16 9.80 3.12
CA TYR A 131 21.43 8.52 2.48
C TYR A 131 22.39 8.73 1.30
N ASN A 132 23.40 7.85 1.18
CA ASN A 132 24.28 7.86 0.01
C ASN A 132 23.57 7.20 -1.18
N VAL A 133 22.85 8.01 -1.96
CA VAL A 133 22.07 7.56 -3.13
C VAL A 133 22.93 6.80 -4.15
N ALA A 134 24.22 7.12 -4.28
CA ALA A 134 25.11 6.47 -5.25
C ALA A 134 25.47 5.02 -4.89
N GLN A 135 25.32 4.63 -3.61
CA GLN A 135 25.60 3.27 -3.14
C GLN A 135 24.38 2.37 -3.10
N LEU A 136 23.18 2.93 -3.32
CA LEU A 136 21.94 2.17 -3.28
C LEU A 136 21.76 1.39 -4.58
N PRO A 137 21.34 0.11 -4.52
CA PRO A 137 21.08 -0.68 -5.71
C PRO A 137 19.85 -0.12 -6.46
N PRO A 138 19.85 -0.13 -7.80
CA PRO A 138 18.71 0.31 -8.56
C PRO A 138 17.55 -0.69 -8.41
N THR A 139 16.33 -0.17 -8.34
CA THR A 139 15.09 -0.90 -8.10
C THR A 139 14.15 -0.81 -9.31
N SER A 140 13.29 -1.82 -9.43
CA SER A 140 12.18 -1.85 -10.38
C SER A 140 10.86 -1.67 -9.62
N ILE A 141 9.99 -0.82 -10.13
CA ILE A 141 8.67 -0.56 -9.55
C ILE A 141 7.64 -1.36 -10.37
N ILE A 142 7.03 -2.36 -9.73
CA ILE A 142 5.98 -3.18 -10.33
C ILE A 142 4.64 -2.70 -9.79
N ILE A 143 3.76 -2.21 -10.67
CA ILE A 143 2.41 -1.77 -10.31
C ILE A 143 1.42 -2.75 -10.94
N THR A 144 0.72 -3.52 -10.12
CA THR A 144 -0.42 -4.32 -10.55
C THR A 144 -1.69 -3.49 -10.42
N PHE A 145 -2.52 -3.50 -11.45
CA PHE A 145 -3.79 -2.77 -11.44
C PHE A 145 -4.88 -3.60 -12.12
N HIS A 146 -6.11 -3.42 -11.68
CA HIS A 146 -7.28 -4.03 -12.29
C HIS A 146 -8.43 -3.04 -12.23
N ASN A 147 -8.89 -2.57 -13.41
CA ASN A 147 -9.96 -1.58 -13.54
C ASN A 147 -9.81 -0.33 -12.64
N GLU A 148 -8.57 0.09 -12.40
CA GLU A 148 -8.25 1.26 -11.56
C GLU A 148 -8.63 2.58 -12.24
N ALA A 149 -8.96 3.61 -11.46
CA ALA A 149 -9.22 4.93 -12.02
C ALA A 149 -7.95 5.50 -12.69
N ARG A 150 -8.11 6.18 -13.81
CA ARG A 150 -6.99 6.77 -14.54
C ARG A 150 -6.23 7.82 -13.72
N SER A 151 -6.95 8.64 -12.94
CA SER A 151 -6.33 9.66 -12.10
C SER A 151 -5.47 9.09 -10.97
N THR A 152 -5.92 8.02 -10.31
CA THR A 152 -5.16 7.35 -9.24
C THR A 152 -3.93 6.66 -9.80
N LEU A 153 -4.09 5.87 -10.87
CA LEU A 153 -2.98 5.15 -11.50
C LEU A 153 -1.89 6.11 -11.99
N LEU A 154 -2.28 7.16 -12.74
CA LEU A 154 -1.33 8.13 -13.26
C LEU A 154 -0.60 8.88 -12.14
N ARG A 155 -1.31 9.24 -11.08
CA ARG A 155 -0.73 9.92 -9.91
C ARG A 155 0.28 9.04 -9.17
N THR A 156 0.06 7.73 -9.11
CA THR A 156 1.02 6.77 -8.56
C THR A 156 2.30 6.75 -9.39
N VAL A 157 2.18 6.62 -10.71
CA VAL A 157 3.32 6.58 -11.63
C VAL A 157 4.11 7.89 -11.60
N MET A 158 3.44 9.05 -11.70
CA MET A 158 4.11 10.35 -11.67
C MET A 158 4.77 10.63 -10.33
N THR A 159 4.13 10.24 -9.22
CA THR A 159 4.73 10.36 -7.88
C THR A 159 6.00 9.51 -7.75
N ALA A 160 5.99 8.28 -8.28
CA ALA A 160 7.17 7.43 -8.28
C ALA A 160 8.34 8.10 -9.01
N PHE A 161 8.11 8.64 -10.21
CA PHE A 161 9.16 9.35 -10.95
C PHE A 161 9.60 10.66 -10.29
N ALA A 162 8.68 11.43 -9.70
CA ALA A 162 8.99 12.72 -9.11
C ALA A 162 9.71 12.62 -7.76
N ARG A 163 9.42 11.57 -6.97
CA ARG A 163 9.98 11.40 -5.61
C ARG A 163 11.17 10.44 -5.55
N SER A 164 11.44 9.68 -6.61
CA SER A 164 12.60 8.80 -6.68
C SER A 164 13.79 9.47 -7.39
N PRO A 165 15.02 9.33 -6.85
CA PRO A 165 16.23 9.76 -7.55
C PRO A 165 16.37 9.03 -8.91
N PRO A 166 16.68 9.73 -10.02
CA PRO A 166 16.73 9.13 -11.35
C PRO A 166 17.69 7.94 -11.49
N GLY A 167 18.81 7.92 -10.75
CA GLY A 167 19.80 6.85 -10.80
C GLY A 167 19.36 5.54 -10.15
N LEU A 168 18.25 5.52 -9.41
CA LEU A 168 17.76 4.34 -8.71
C LEU A 168 16.66 3.59 -9.44
N LEU A 169 16.09 4.13 -10.51
CA LEU A 169 15.00 3.47 -11.22
C LEU A 169 15.54 2.74 -12.45
N ARG A 170 15.64 1.40 -12.39
CA ARG A 170 16.17 0.56 -13.49
C ARG A 170 15.44 0.76 -14.81
N GLU A 171 14.13 0.95 -14.75
CA GLU A 171 13.26 0.95 -15.92
C GLU A 171 12.82 2.36 -16.33
N SER A 172 13.54 3.39 -15.86
CA SER A 172 13.37 4.78 -16.27
C SER A 172 14.22 5.12 -17.50
N PHE A 173 14.01 4.40 -18.61
CA PHE A 173 14.79 4.67 -19.82
C PHE A 173 14.35 6.00 -20.46
N TRP A 174 15.26 6.98 -20.37
CA TRP A 174 15.27 8.27 -21.06
C TRP A 174 15.29 8.12 -22.58
#